data_AF-A0A1I0SDM4-F1
#
_entry.id   AF-A0A1I0SDM4-F1
#
_cell.length_a   1.000
_cell.length_b   1.000
_cell.length_c   1.000
_cell.angle_alpha   90.00
_cell.angle_beta   90.00
_cell.angle_gamma   90.00
#
_symmetry.space_group_name_H-M   'P 1'
#
loop_
_entity.id
_entity.type
_entity.pdbx_description
1 polymer ?
#
loop_
_entity_poly.entity_id
_entity_poly.type
_entity_poly.pdbx_seq_one_letter_code
_entity_poly.pdbx_strand_id
1 'polypeptide(L)'
;MAEMDTSSSGGGKKHGGTKSKKQSTRVDMTPMVDLGFLLITFFMLTTTMSKPKTMDLIMPKDTENEKDQNKVKESTALTILLGKDNRVYYYEGLAQDPNASANPDFFKATSFANTGGIRDEIIRKRDEVARLRNAKGEPEDVVVIIKADDDANYKNFVDILDEMAINRIQRYATVDISDQDKKWIQSTEAANGVQSTPAPPAK
;
A
#
# COMPACT_ATOMS: atom_id res chain seq x y z
N MET A 1 -36.48 -16.45 -22.42
CA MET A 1 -37.09 -15.80 -23.60
C MET A 1 -38.31 -15.03 -23.12
N ALA A 2 -38.29 -13.70 -23.22
CA ALA A 2 -39.44 -12.86 -22.96
C ALA A 2 -40.08 -12.54 -24.32
N GLU A 3 -41.29 -13.02 -24.54
CA GLU A 3 -42.06 -12.71 -25.73
C GLU A 3 -43.04 -11.58 -25.40
N MET A 4 -43.03 -10.53 -26.23
CA MET A 4 -43.98 -9.44 -26.13
C MET A 4 -44.84 -9.47 -27.38
N ASP A 5 -46.05 -10.02 -27.26
CA ASP A 5 -47.03 -10.05 -28.34
C ASP A 5 -47.71 -8.68 -28.46
N THR A 6 -47.42 -7.98 -29.56
CA THR A 6 -48.13 -6.74 -29.93
C THR A 6 -49.17 -7.06 -31.01
N SER A 7 -50.27 -7.72 -30.66
CA SER A 7 -51.44 -7.82 -31.53
C SER A 7 -52.66 -7.19 -30.86
N SER A 8 -52.89 -5.91 -31.16
CA SER A 8 -54.11 -5.18 -30.81
C SER A 8 -55.25 -5.54 -31.79
N SER A 9 -56.43 -5.78 -31.21
CA SER A 9 -57.70 -6.15 -31.82
C SER A 9 -58.31 -5.02 -32.68
N GLY A 10 -58.95 -5.36 -33.80
CA GLY A 10 -59.79 -4.43 -34.56
C GLY A 10 -60.23 -4.99 -35.92
N GLY A 11 -61.46 -5.49 -36.00
CA GLY A 11 -62.05 -6.07 -37.22
C GLY A 11 -62.55 -5.04 -38.25
N GLY A 12 -62.66 -5.47 -39.51
CA GLY A 12 -63.39 -4.73 -40.54
C GLY A 12 -62.99 -5.00 -42.00
N LYS A 13 -63.85 -5.77 -42.69
CA LYS A 13 -64.17 -5.83 -44.15
C LYS A 13 -63.07 -5.99 -45.24
N LYS A 14 -63.39 -6.92 -46.15
CA LYS A 14 -62.67 -7.33 -47.37
C LYS A 14 -62.44 -6.17 -48.35
N HIS A 15 -61.20 -5.98 -48.79
CA HIS A 15 -60.85 -5.45 -50.10
C HIS A 15 -59.69 -6.25 -50.70
N GLY A 16 -59.83 -6.65 -51.96
CA GLY A 16 -58.83 -7.38 -52.73
C GLY A 16 -57.63 -6.50 -53.04
N GLY A 17 -56.51 -6.81 -52.41
CA GLY A 17 -55.19 -6.26 -52.71
C GLY A 17 -54.16 -7.34 -52.40
N THR A 18 -53.16 -7.46 -53.27
CA THR A 18 -52.07 -8.45 -53.19
C THR A 18 -51.50 -8.47 -51.77
N LYS A 19 -51.70 -9.56 -51.03
CA LYS A 19 -51.24 -9.69 -49.64
C LYS A 19 -49.71 -9.65 -49.62
N SER A 20 -49.14 -8.48 -49.34
CA SER A 20 -47.72 -8.37 -48.97
C SER A 20 -47.47 -9.24 -47.75
N LYS A 21 -46.50 -10.15 -47.86
CA LYS A 21 -46.14 -11.11 -46.82
C LYS A 21 -45.50 -10.32 -45.67
N LYS A 22 -46.29 -9.98 -44.65
CA LYS A 22 -45.79 -9.32 -43.43
C LYS A 22 -44.78 -10.27 -42.78
N GLN A 23 -43.48 -9.96 -42.90
CA GLN A 23 -42.47 -10.64 -42.09
C GLN A 23 -42.72 -10.25 -40.63
N SER A 24 -42.82 -11.28 -39.78
CA SER A 24 -42.95 -11.08 -38.34
C SER A 24 -41.68 -10.40 -37.84
N THR A 25 -41.78 -9.15 -37.37
CA THR A 25 -40.70 -8.43 -36.69
C THR A 25 -40.66 -8.90 -35.23
N ARG A 26 -40.30 -10.17 -35.02
CA ARG A 26 -39.99 -10.67 -33.68
C ARG A 26 -38.66 -10.02 -33.27
N VAL A 27 -38.72 -9.06 -32.35
CA VAL A 27 -37.55 -8.31 -31.88
C VAL A 27 -36.77 -9.21 -30.92
N ASP A 28 -35.59 -9.64 -31.34
CA ASP A 28 -34.69 -10.39 -30.47
C ASP A 28 -34.02 -9.42 -29.48
N MET A 29 -34.30 -9.62 -28.19
CA MET A 29 -33.73 -8.84 -27.09
C MET A 29 -32.40 -9.43 -26.59
N THR A 30 -31.90 -10.51 -27.19
CA THR A 30 -30.61 -11.13 -26.86
C THR A 30 -29.44 -10.13 -26.85
N PRO A 31 -29.37 -9.13 -27.77
CA PRO A 31 -28.34 -8.09 -27.70
C PRO A 31 -28.45 -7.18 -26.47
N MET A 32 -29.67 -6.94 -25.97
CA MET A 32 -29.89 -6.08 -24.80
C MET A 32 -29.51 -6.78 -23.48
N VAL A 33 -29.68 -8.10 -23.40
CA VAL A 33 -29.29 -8.89 -22.22
C VAL A 33 -27.77 -8.99 -22.10
N ASP A 34 -27.08 -9.16 -23.23
CA ASP A 34 -25.61 -9.24 -23.26
C ASP A 34 -24.95 -7.93 -22.86
N LEU A 35 -25.49 -6.78 -23.28
CA LEU A 35 -25.05 -5.45 -22.82
C LEU A 35 -25.15 -5.29 -21.29
N GLY A 36 -26.20 -5.83 -20.67
CA GLY A 36 -26.35 -5.83 -19.21
C GLY A 36 -25.33 -6.74 -18.51
N PHE A 37 -25.07 -7.92 -19.05
CA PHE A 37 -24.08 -8.85 -18.50
C PHE A 37 -22.65 -8.31 -18.63
N LEU A 38 -22.32 -7.66 -19.75
CA LEU A 38 -21.05 -6.97 -19.95
C LEU A 38 -20.85 -5.85 -18.92
N LEU A 39 -21.89 -5.08 -18.60
CA LEU A 39 -21.81 -4.00 -17.62
C LEU A 39 -21.64 -4.53 -16.20
N ILE A 40 -22.37 -5.58 -15.79
CA ILE A 40 -22.23 -6.17 -14.45
C ILE A 40 -20.82 -6.76 -14.28
N THR A 41 -20.30 -7.46 -15.29
CA THR A 41 -18.95 -8.03 -15.25
C THR A 41 -17.87 -6.96 -15.28
N PHE A 42 -18.00 -5.92 -16.13
CA PHE A 42 -17.09 -4.78 -16.16
C PHE A 42 -17.10 -4.01 -14.83
N PHE A 43 -18.26 -3.79 -14.22
CA PHE A 43 -18.39 -3.08 -12.95
C PHE A 43 -17.85 -3.92 -11.78
N MET A 44 -18.12 -5.24 -11.74
CA MET A 44 -17.51 -6.14 -10.75
C MET A 44 -15.98 -6.25 -10.92
N LEU A 45 -15.47 -6.29 -12.14
CA LEU A 45 -14.03 -6.35 -12.39
C LEU A 45 -13.36 -5.01 -12.00
N THR A 46 -13.96 -3.87 -12.36
CA THR A 46 -13.42 -2.54 -12.05
C THR A 46 -13.49 -2.23 -10.55
N THR A 47 -14.50 -2.74 -9.83
CA THR A 47 -14.61 -2.58 -8.37
C THR A 47 -13.59 -3.41 -7.60
N THR A 48 -13.11 -4.54 -8.13
CA THR A 48 -12.01 -5.29 -7.47
C THR A 48 -10.65 -4.61 -7.63
N MET A 49 -10.43 -3.84 -8.71
CA MET A 49 -9.18 -3.09 -8.90
C MET A 49 -9.11 -1.80 -8.05
N SER A 50 -10.25 -1.27 -7.61
CA SER A 50 -10.32 0.01 -6.88
C SER A 50 -10.20 -0.11 -5.36
N LYS A 51 -9.98 -1.31 -4.82
CA LYS A 51 -9.66 -1.45 -3.39
C LYS A 51 -8.21 -1.01 -3.18
N PRO A 52 -7.93 0.09 -2.47
CA PRO A 52 -6.57 0.43 -2.11
C PRO A 52 -5.99 -0.74 -1.32
N LYS A 53 -4.83 -1.25 -1.77
CA LYS A 53 -4.00 -2.18 -1.00
C LYS A 53 -3.30 -1.42 0.14
N THR A 54 -4.03 -0.67 0.95
CA THR A 54 -3.52 -0.27 2.26
C THR A 54 -3.87 -1.45 3.16
N MET A 55 -2.92 -2.39 3.28
CA MET A 55 -3.06 -3.47 4.24
C MET A 55 -2.92 -2.84 5.62
N ASP A 56 -4.04 -2.58 6.29
CA ASP A 56 -4.04 -2.27 7.71
C ASP A 56 -3.27 -3.40 8.40
N LEU A 57 -2.17 -3.01 9.04
CA LEU A 57 -1.23 -3.91 9.65
C LEU A 57 -1.93 -4.61 10.82
N ILE A 58 -2.52 -5.79 10.57
CA ILE A 58 -2.99 -6.66 11.65
C ILE A 58 -1.74 -7.21 12.32
N MET A 59 -1.28 -6.49 13.34
CA MET A 59 -0.23 -6.94 14.24
C MET A 59 -0.66 -8.26 14.90
N PRO A 60 0.21 -9.30 14.98
CA PRO A 60 -0.06 -10.48 15.77
C PRO A 60 -0.26 -10.07 17.24
N LYS A 61 -1.44 -10.37 17.78
CA LYS A 61 -1.71 -10.29 19.22
C LYS A 61 -1.45 -11.65 19.85
N ASP A 62 -0.19 -12.08 19.94
CA ASP A 62 0.08 -13.35 20.59
C ASP A 62 1.25 -13.21 21.58
N THR A 63 0.93 -12.69 22.77
CA THR A 63 1.61 -13.00 24.05
C THR A 63 0.79 -12.46 25.21
N GLU A 64 0.63 -13.21 26.30
CA GLU A 64 -0.23 -12.83 27.45
C GLU A 64 0.35 -11.69 28.32
N ASN A 65 1.58 -11.22 28.05
CA ASN A 65 2.25 -10.15 28.79
C ASN A 65 2.64 -8.96 27.89
N GLU A 66 2.12 -7.76 28.18
CA GLU A 66 2.38 -6.53 27.42
C GLU A 66 3.87 -6.13 27.34
N LYS A 67 4.66 -6.47 28.37
CA LYS A 67 6.10 -6.13 28.42
C LYS A 67 6.94 -6.96 27.46
N ASP A 68 6.63 -8.24 27.30
CA ASP A 68 7.34 -9.12 26.37
C ASP A 68 6.88 -8.86 24.94
N GLN A 69 5.60 -8.50 24.75
CA GLN A 69 5.10 -7.98 23.48
C GLN A 69 5.90 -6.77 23.01
N ASN A 70 6.12 -5.75 23.85
CA ASN A 70 6.83 -4.55 23.42
C ASN A 70 8.30 -4.82 23.05
N LYS A 71 8.99 -5.70 23.78
CA LYS A 71 10.37 -6.09 23.45
C LYS A 71 10.48 -6.85 22.13
N VAL A 72 9.55 -7.78 21.87
CA VAL A 72 9.50 -8.51 20.60
C VAL A 72 9.15 -7.53 19.46
N LYS A 73 8.19 -6.63 19.67
CA LYS A 73 7.83 -5.58 18.70
C LYS A 73 9.00 -4.66 18.36
N GLU A 74 9.79 -4.26 19.35
CA GLU A 74 11.00 -3.46 19.12
C GLU A 74 12.07 -4.24 18.37
N SER A 75 12.22 -5.53 18.65
CA SER A 75 13.24 -6.37 18.02
C SER A 75 12.94 -6.68 16.55
N THR A 76 11.65 -6.75 16.17
CA THR A 76 11.20 -7.06 14.81
C THR A 76 10.92 -5.85 13.94
N ALA A 77 10.85 -4.65 14.53
CA ALA A 77 10.57 -3.42 13.80
C ALA A 77 11.83 -2.80 13.18
N LEU A 78 11.69 -2.31 11.96
CA LEU A 78 12.66 -1.47 11.25
C LEU A 78 11.95 -0.19 10.82
N THR A 79 12.36 0.96 11.33
CA THR A 79 11.83 2.24 10.86
C THR A 79 12.77 2.86 9.85
N ILE A 80 12.24 3.20 8.68
CA ILE A 80 12.93 3.86 7.57
C ILE A 80 12.34 5.25 7.40
N LEU A 81 13.20 6.25 7.34
CA LEU A 81 12.86 7.64 7.17
C LEU A 81 13.46 8.14 5.86
N LEU A 82 12.64 8.75 5.03
CA LEU A 82 13.06 9.33 3.77
C LEU A 82 13.32 10.81 3.99
N GLY A 83 14.56 11.24 3.75
CA GLY A 83 14.96 12.63 3.82
C GLY A 83 15.19 13.23 2.43
N LYS A 84 15.74 14.46 2.45
CA LYS A 84 16.17 15.18 1.24
C LYS A 84 17.39 14.53 0.57
N ASP A 85 17.69 14.95 -0.65
CA ASP A 85 18.91 14.58 -1.40
C ASP A 85 19.16 13.07 -1.55
N ASN A 86 18.09 12.27 -1.67
CA ASN A 86 18.15 10.80 -1.77
C ASN A 86 18.84 10.12 -0.58
N ARG A 87 18.81 10.77 0.58
CA ARG A 87 19.26 10.21 1.85
C ARG A 87 18.14 9.44 2.52
N VAL A 88 18.51 8.29 3.05
CA VAL A 88 17.62 7.43 3.81
C VAL A 88 18.20 7.30 5.19
N TYR A 89 17.37 7.48 6.20
CA TYR A 89 17.74 7.25 7.59
C TYR A 89 16.98 6.04 8.10
N TYR A 90 17.56 5.30 9.03
CA TYR A 90 16.88 4.16 9.61
C TYR A 90 17.32 3.91 11.04
N TYR A 91 16.43 3.28 11.80
CA TYR A 91 16.70 2.78 13.15
C TYR A 91 15.88 1.51 13.40
N GLU A 92 16.37 0.68 14.30
CA GLU A 92 15.69 -0.56 14.70
C GLU A 92 14.77 -0.27 15.90
N GLY A 93 13.55 -0.82 15.87
CA GLY A 93 12.55 -0.63 16.92
C GLY A 93 11.63 0.58 16.75
N LEU A 94 11.01 0.98 17.86
CA LEU A 94 10.10 2.12 17.97
C LEU A 94 10.82 3.26 18.70
N ALA A 95 10.63 4.50 18.23
CA ALA A 95 11.19 5.71 18.84
C ALA A 95 10.47 6.06 20.16
N GLN A 96 10.59 5.20 21.18
CA GLN A 96 9.96 5.41 22.49
C GLN A 96 10.79 6.33 23.40
N ASP A 97 12.11 6.42 23.18
CA ASP A 97 12.99 7.31 23.93
C ASP A 97 13.37 8.56 23.12
N PRO A 98 12.99 9.77 23.57
CA PRO A 98 13.39 11.05 22.97
C PRO A 98 14.91 11.23 22.82
N ASN A 99 15.71 10.59 23.68
CA ASN A 99 17.16 10.67 23.69
C ASN A 99 17.84 9.52 22.93
N ALA A 100 17.10 8.61 22.30
CA ALA A 100 17.70 7.47 21.59
C ALA A 100 18.68 7.91 20.49
N SER A 101 18.44 9.05 19.84
CA SER A 101 19.37 9.64 18.85
C SER A 101 20.67 10.17 19.43
N ALA A 102 20.80 10.31 20.75
CA ALA A 102 22.09 10.64 21.36
C ALA A 102 23.09 9.48 21.24
N ASN A 103 22.60 8.25 21.02
CA ASN A 103 23.44 7.13 20.64
C ASN A 103 23.75 7.20 19.14
N PRO A 104 25.02 7.42 18.74
CA PRO A 104 25.39 7.51 17.32
C PRO A 104 25.14 6.21 16.54
N ASP A 105 25.01 5.08 17.24
CA ASP A 105 24.70 3.78 16.64
C ASP A 105 23.20 3.50 16.46
N PHE A 106 22.32 4.33 17.04
CA PHE A 106 20.88 4.10 16.97
C PHE A 106 20.27 4.61 15.66
N PHE A 107 20.65 5.82 15.25
CA PHE A 107 20.11 6.48 14.06
C PHE A 107 21.17 6.53 12.97
N LYS A 108 20.97 5.73 11.91
CA LYS A 108 21.96 5.54 10.85
C LYS A 108 21.49 6.16 9.54
N ALA A 109 22.43 6.72 8.78
CA ALA A 109 22.19 7.25 7.44
C ALA A 109 22.73 6.29 6.39
N THR A 110 21.97 6.11 5.32
CA THR A 110 22.29 5.30 4.15
C THR A 110 21.71 5.95 2.88
N SER A 111 21.86 5.28 1.74
CA SER A 111 21.37 5.72 0.44
C SER A 111 20.74 4.56 -0.32
N PHE A 112 20.21 4.84 -1.51
CA PHE A 112 19.70 3.83 -2.45
C PHE A 112 20.80 3.16 -3.29
N ALA A 113 22.06 3.17 -2.84
CA ALA A 113 23.15 2.51 -3.54
C ALA A 113 22.91 0.99 -3.64
N ASN A 114 23.33 0.38 -4.76
CA ASN A 114 23.21 -1.06 -4.98
C ASN A 114 24.07 -1.90 -4.01
N THR A 115 25.09 -1.29 -3.41
CA THR A 115 26.02 -1.90 -2.45
C THR A 115 26.20 -0.95 -1.26
N GLY A 116 25.98 -1.43 -0.04
CA GLY A 116 26.02 -0.62 1.18
C GLY A 116 24.83 0.34 1.33
N GLY A 117 23.74 0.07 0.61
CA GLY A 117 22.52 0.88 0.66
C GLY A 117 21.45 0.32 1.60
N ILE A 118 20.27 0.93 1.59
CA ILE A 118 19.13 0.52 2.42
C ILE A 118 18.71 -0.94 2.19
N ARG A 119 18.90 -1.46 0.97
CA ARG A 119 18.60 -2.86 0.62
C ARG A 119 19.33 -3.84 1.52
N ASP A 120 20.61 -3.61 1.75
CA ASP A 120 21.45 -4.52 2.55
C ASP A 120 20.99 -4.54 4.01
N GLU A 121 20.55 -3.39 4.53
CA GLU A 121 20.01 -3.24 5.87
C GLU A 121 18.65 -3.93 6.04
N ILE A 122 17.78 -3.83 5.02
CA ILE A 122 16.49 -4.55 4.98
C ILE A 122 16.73 -6.06 4.99
N ILE A 123 17.67 -6.55 4.18
CA ILE A 123 18.02 -7.99 4.11
C ILE A 123 18.61 -8.45 5.45
N ARG A 124 19.56 -7.68 6.01
CA ARG A 124 20.20 -7.96 7.31
C ARG A 124 19.14 -8.12 8.39
N LYS A 125 18.22 -7.15 8.50
CA LYS A 125 17.18 -7.20 9.54
C LYS A 125 16.17 -8.32 9.32
N ARG A 126 15.76 -8.57 8.07
CA ARG A 126 14.88 -9.70 7.73
C ARG A 126 15.48 -11.02 8.17
N ASP A 127 16.76 -11.26 7.85
CA ASP A 127 17.43 -12.52 8.17
C ASP A 127 17.69 -12.69 9.67
N GLU A 128 17.88 -11.59 10.39
CA GLU A 128 17.94 -11.57 11.86
C GLU A 128 16.59 -11.97 12.46
N VAL A 129 15.50 -11.31 12.03
CA VAL A 129 14.15 -11.55 12.56
C VAL A 129 13.63 -12.95 12.21
N ALA A 130 13.96 -13.47 11.03
CA ALA A 130 13.59 -14.83 10.63
C ALA A 130 14.20 -15.93 11.52
N ARG A 131 15.24 -15.61 12.30
CA ARG A 131 15.81 -16.53 13.30
C ARG A 131 15.03 -16.52 14.61
N LEU A 132 14.33 -15.43 14.91
CA LEU A 132 13.48 -15.30 16.08
C LEU A 132 12.25 -16.22 15.93
N ARG A 133 11.79 -16.73 17.08
CA ARG A 133 10.61 -17.59 17.16
C ARG A 133 9.56 -16.89 17.99
N ASN A 134 8.33 -16.89 17.48
CA ASN A 134 7.18 -16.39 18.23
C ASN A 134 6.77 -17.37 19.34
N ALA A 135 5.78 -17.00 20.15
CA ALA A 135 5.25 -17.86 21.21
C ALA A 135 4.69 -19.21 20.71
N LYS A 136 4.39 -19.31 19.40
CA LYS A 136 3.89 -20.52 18.72
C LYS A 136 5.01 -21.35 18.07
N GLY A 137 6.27 -20.92 18.17
CA GLY A 137 7.44 -21.59 17.57
C GLY A 137 7.65 -21.30 16.08
N GLU A 138 6.85 -20.43 15.48
CA GLU A 138 6.96 -20.02 14.07
C GLU A 138 8.01 -18.90 13.91
N PRO A 139 8.63 -18.76 12.72
CA PRO A 139 9.51 -17.62 12.47
C PRO A 139 8.76 -16.30 12.60
N GLU A 140 9.39 -15.30 13.20
CA GLU A 140 8.88 -13.93 13.18
C GLU A 140 9.10 -13.27 11.82
N ASP A 141 8.26 -12.29 11.50
CA ASP A 141 8.39 -11.46 10.31
C ASP A 141 8.87 -10.05 10.70
N VAL A 142 9.76 -9.47 9.89
CA VAL A 142 10.15 -8.07 10.05
C VAL A 142 8.98 -7.15 9.71
N VAL A 143 8.81 -6.10 10.52
CA VAL A 143 7.81 -5.05 10.31
C VAL A 143 8.52 -3.76 9.92
N VAL A 144 8.26 -3.25 8.72
CA VAL A 144 8.91 -2.03 8.23
C VAL A 144 7.98 -0.83 8.34
N ILE A 145 8.40 0.22 9.04
CA ILE A 145 7.66 1.48 9.13
C ILE A 145 8.34 2.48 8.22
N ILE A 146 7.62 3.00 7.23
CA ILE A 146 8.12 3.98 6.27
C ILE A 146 7.56 5.34 6.64
N LYS A 147 8.44 6.28 6.98
CA LYS A 147 8.11 7.67 7.25
C LYS A 147 8.74 8.55 6.18
N ALA A 148 7.95 9.36 5.50
CA ALA A 148 8.47 10.33 4.53
C ALA A 148 8.47 11.72 5.15
N ASP A 149 9.58 12.45 5.02
CA ASP A 149 9.59 13.88 5.31
C ASP A 149 8.95 14.67 4.15
N ASP A 150 8.54 15.90 4.42
CA ASP A 150 7.89 16.78 3.45
C ASP A 150 8.82 17.08 2.25
N ASP A 151 10.13 17.05 2.47
CA ASP A 151 11.17 17.28 1.48
C ASP A 151 11.65 15.98 0.77
N ALA A 152 11.03 14.84 1.06
CA ALA A 152 11.39 13.56 0.45
C ALA A 152 10.91 13.47 -1.01
N ASN A 153 11.76 12.94 -1.89
CA ASN A 153 11.37 12.70 -3.27
C ASN A 153 10.41 11.52 -3.38
N TYR A 154 9.29 11.69 -4.08
CA TYR A 154 8.34 10.61 -4.37
C TYR A 154 9.01 9.38 -5.02
N LYS A 155 10.05 9.59 -5.84
CA LYS A 155 10.85 8.50 -6.41
C LYS A 155 11.44 7.60 -5.31
N ASN A 156 11.99 8.18 -4.25
CA ASN A 156 12.62 7.44 -3.16
C ASN A 156 11.59 6.60 -2.40
N PHE A 157 10.37 7.13 -2.27
CA PHE A 157 9.27 6.39 -1.65
C PHE A 157 8.88 5.16 -2.49
N VAL A 158 8.73 5.32 -3.80
CA VAL A 158 8.48 4.20 -4.72
C VAL A 158 9.63 3.20 -4.70
N ASP A 159 10.88 3.67 -4.74
CA ASP A 159 12.06 2.81 -4.68
C ASP A 159 12.06 1.95 -3.39
N ILE A 160 11.68 2.51 -2.22
CA ILE A 160 11.53 1.71 -0.99
C ILE A 160 10.41 0.68 -1.11
N LEU A 161 9.26 1.02 -1.70
CA LEU A 161 8.17 0.06 -1.89
C LEU A 161 8.61 -1.10 -2.81
N ASP A 162 9.39 -0.79 -3.84
CA ASP A 162 9.99 -1.81 -4.70
C ASP A 162 10.98 -2.69 -3.90
N GLU A 163 11.79 -2.10 -3.02
CA GLU A 163 12.65 -2.88 -2.11
C GLU A 163 11.84 -3.80 -1.18
N MET A 164 10.68 -3.36 -0.69
CA MET A 164 9.79 -4.21 0.12
C MET A 164 9.29 -5.40 -0.71
N ALA A 165 8.87 -5.17 -1.94
CA ALA A 165 8.39 -6.21 -2.85
C ALA A 165 9.51 -7.20 -3.23
N ILE A 166 10.70 -6.70 -3.59
CA ILE A 166 11.86 -7.51 -3.97
C ILE A 166 12.30 -8.42 -2.82
N ASN A 167 12.37 -7.88 -1.60
CA ASN A 167 12.82 -8.62 -0.42
C ASN A 167 11.71 -9.46 0.23
N ARG A 168 10.50 -9.47 -0.35
CA ARG A 168 9.30 -10.17 0.13
C ARG A 168 8.89 -9.76 1.55
N ILE A 169 9.06 -8.48 1.87
CA ILE A 169 8.59 -7.92 3.14
C ILE A 169 7.08 -7.74 3.04
N GLN A 170 6.34 -8.58 3.75
CA GLN A 170 4.88 -8.59 3.68
C GLN A 170 4.25 -7.56 4.61
N ARG A 171 4.96 -7.12 5.64
CA ARG A 171 4.45 -6.24 6.70
C ARG A 171 5.17 -4.91 6.65
N TYR A 172 4.53 -3.93 6.05
CA TYR A 172 4.99 -2.54 6.10
C TYR A 172 3.82 -1.58 6.29
N ALA A 173 4.09 -0.44 6.93
CA ALA A 173 3.14 0.64 7.12
C ALA A 173 3.77 1.98 6.78
N THR A 174 2.97 2.86 6.19
CA THR A 174 3.34 4.26 5.94
C THR A 174 2.77 5.10 7.06
N VAL A 175 3.61 5.86 7.74
CA VAL A 175 3.22 6.71 8.87
C VAL A 175 3.80 8.09 8.67
N ASP A 176 3.07 9.12 9.08
CA ASP A 176 3.58 10.49 9.06
C ASP A 176 4.81 10.63 9.97
N ILE A 177 5.76 11.43 9.54
CA ILE A 177 6.98 11.69 10.30
C ILE A 177 6.66 12.49 11.57
N SER A 178 7.26 12.11 12.70
CA SER A 178 7.09 12.85 13.95
C SER A 178 8.08 14.01 14.07
N ASP A 179 7.77 15.02 14.88
CA ASP A 179 8.67 16.15 15.13
C ASP A 179 10.02 15.72 15.72
N GLN A 180 10.04 14.62 16.48
CA GLN A 180 11.25 14.03 17.04
C GLN A 180 12.14 13.45 15.95
N ASP A 181 11.55 12.70 15.02
CA ASP A 181 12.25 12.13 13.88
C ASP A 181 12.87 13.22 12.99
N LYS A 182 12.13 14.32 12.76
CA LYS A 182 12.65 15.49 12.02
C LYS A 182 13.91 16.08 12.70
N LYS A 183 13.91 16.18 14.04
CA LYS A 183 15.07 16.67 14.79
C LYS A 183 16.28 15.74 14.67
N TRP A 184 16.07 14.42 14.62
CA TRP A 184 17.14 13.45 14.46
C TRP A 184 17.77 13.51 13.06
N ILE A 185 16.94 13.65 12.02
CA ILE A 185 17.40 13.92 10.65
C ILE A 185 18.25 15.20 10.63
N GLN A 186 17.72 16.32 11.15
CA GLN A 186 18.43 17.60 11.19
C GLN A 186 19.76 17.52 11.95
N SER A 187 19.79 16.83 13.09
CA SER A 187 21.01 16.66 13.90
C SER A 187 22.07 15.85 13.14
N THR A 188 21.64 14.81 12.42
CA THR A 188 22.51 13.95 11.62
C THR A 188 22.99 14.66 10.35
N GLU A 189 22.16 15.51 9.75
CA GLU A 189 22.53 16.36 8.60
C GLU A 189 23.52 17.45 8.99
N ALA A 190 23.31 18.10 10.14
CA ALA A 190 24.22 19.10 10.69
C ALA A 190 25.60 18.50 11.01
N ALA A 191 25.64 17.29 11.58
CA ALA A 191 26.88 16.55 11.84
C ALA A 191 27.62 16.15 10.55
N ASN A 192 26.89 15.88 9.46
CA ASN A 192 27.43 15.48 8.16
C ASN A 192 27.60 16.64 7.16
N GLY A 193 27.48 17.90 7.61
CA GLY A 193 27.78 19.09 6.81
C GLY A 193 26.81 19.41 5.67
N VAL A 194 25.57 18.88 5.69
CA VAL A 194 24.55 19.23 4.70
C VAL A 194 23.58 20.24 5.29
N GLN A 195 23.75 21.51 4.92
CA GLN A 195 22.86 22.59 5.34
C GLN A 195 21.40 22.26 5.01
N SER A 196 20.57 22.10 6.04
CA SER A 196 19.13 22.21 5.95
C SER A 196 18.74 23.68 5.85
N THR A 197 18.20 24.08 4.70
CA THR A 197 17.42 25.32 4.63
C THR A 197 16.22 25.16 5.58
N PRO A 198 16.01 26.09 6.53
CA PRO A 198 14.90 26.00 7.46
C PRO A 198 13.57 26.15 6.71
N ALA A 199 12.63 25.27 7.02
CA ALA A 199 11.25 25.36 6.54
C ALA A 199 10.65 26.75 6.89
N PRO A 200 9.86 27.37 6.01
CA PRO A 200 9.22 28.65 6.33
C PRO A 200 8.22 28.46 7.48
N PRO A 201 8.06 29.45 8.36
CA PRO A 201 7.07 29.37 9.44
C PRO A 201 5.68 29.25 8.83
N ALA A 202 4.93 28.23 9.29
CA ALA A 202 3.52 28.05 8.98
C ALA A 202 2.76 29.36 9.29
N LYS A 203 2.09 29.90 8.27
CA LYS A 203 1.14 31.01 8.42
C LYS A 203 -0.25 30.48 8.73
#